data_AF-A0A223NZJ5-F1
#
_entry.id   AF-A0A223NZJ5-F1
#
_cell.length_a   1.000
_cell.length_b   1.000
_cell.length_c   1.000
_cell.angle_alpha   90.00
_cell.angle_beta   90.00
_cell.angle_gamma   90.00
#
_symmetry.space_group_name_H-M   'P 1'
#
loop_
_entity.id
_entity.type
_entity.pdbx_description
1 polymer ?
#
loop_
_entity_poly.entity_id
_entity_poly.type
_entity_poly.pdbx_seq_one_letter_code
_entity_poly.pdbx_strand_id
1 'polypeptide(L)'
;MEDSVNFGLQKLIYDLQVVDDTRLSATFNNNTITLFVPKKMISELEHTDRVGFDNTDGELYLLVEKDFTCLDNVAEDQSDNYPNPLAEKTR
;
A
#
# COMPACT_ATOMS: atom_id res chain seq x y z
N MET A 1 -3.64 -9.78 -1.46
CA MET A 1 -3.18 -9.49 -2.83
C MET A 1 -1.71 -9.77 -2.78
N GLU A 2 -1.27 -10.77 -3.52
CA GLU A 2 0.10 -11.27 -3.47
C GLU A 2 0.82 -10.92 -4.76
N ASP A 3 2.07 -10.49 -4.64
CA ASP A 3 2.98 -10.33 -5.77
C ASP A 3 4.42 -10.60 -5.31
N SER A 4 5.36 -10.71 -6.25
CA SER A 4 6.72 -11.15 -5.96
C SER A 4 7.75 -10.58 -6.93
N VAL A 5 8.96 -10.39 -6.42
CA VAL A 5 10.12 -9.98 -7.20
C VAL A 5 11.27 -10.96 -7.02
N ASN A 6 12.07 -11.16 -8.07
CA ASN A 6 13.32 -11.90 -7.95
C ASN A 6 14.30 -11.08 -7.10
N PHE A 7 14.83 -11.70 -6.04
CA PHE A 7 15.75 -11.07 -5.09
C PHE A 7 16.99 -11.95 -4.92
N GLY A 8 18.00 -11.69 -5.75
CA GLY A 8 19.20 -12.52 -5.83
C GLY A 8 18.87 -13.95 -6.29
N LEU A 9 19.14 -14.93 -5.43
CA LEU A 9 18.87 -16.35 -5.70
C LEU A 9 17.49 -16.82 -5.25
N GLN A 10 16.69 -15.93 -4.64
CA GLN A 10 15.39 -16.25 -4.06
C GLN A 10 14.33 -15.29 -4.60
N LYS A 11 13.08 -15.49 -4.21
CA LYS A 11 12.02 -14.51 -4.38
C LYS A 11 11.78 -13.77 -3.07
N LEU A 12 11.45 -12.49 -3.17
CA LEU A 12 10.78 -11.76 -2.10
C LEU A 12 9.30 -11.67 -2.49
N ILE A 13 8.43 -12.13 -1.60
CA ILE A 13 6.99 -12.11 -1.78
C ILE A 13 6.42 -11.03 -0.85
N TYR A 14 5.43 -10.30 -1.33
CA TYR A 14 4.68 -9.35 -0.53
C TYR A 14 3.19 -9.63 -0.71
N ASP A 15 2.48 -9.71 0.40
CA ASP A 15 1.04 -9.97 0.44
C ASP A 15 0.33 -8.96 1.34
N LEU A 16 -0.83 -8.52 0.89
CA LEU A 16 -1.75 -7.69 1.67
C LEU A 16 -2.98 -8.50 2.04
N GLN A 17 -3.21 -8.68 3.34
CA GLN A 17 -4.34 -9.41 3.89
C GLN A 17 -5.29 -8.48 4.63
N VAL A 18 -6.56 -8.55 4.27
CA VAL A 18 -7.61 -7.80 4.97
C VAL A 18 -8.05 -8.59 6.20
N VAL A 19 -7.92 -7.97 7.38
CA VAL A 19 -8.21 -8.62 8.67
C VAL A 19 -9.28 -7.89 9.47
N ASP A 20 -9.90 -8.62 10.39
CA ASP A 20 -10.80 -8.06 11.40
C ASP A 20 -10.01 -7.68 12.66
N ASP A 21 -9.18 -6.65 12.51
CA ASP A 21 -8.35 -6.06 13.57
C ASP A 21 -8.50 -4.52 13.51
N THR A 22 -7.72 -3.79 14.30
CA THR A 22 -7.85 -2.35 14.55
C THR A 22 -6.61 -1.55 14.15
N ARG A 23 -5.47 -2.21 13.93
CA ARG A 23 -4.18 -1.58 13.57
C ARG A 23 -3.52 -2.34 12.42
N LEU A 24 -2.62 -1.69 11.67
CA LEU A 24 -1.76 -2.43 10.76
C LEU A 24 -0.78 -3.27 11.59
N SER A 25 -0.45 -4.43 11.07
CA SER A 25 0.62 -5.28 11.58
C SER A 25 1.30 -5.98 10.43
N ALA A 26 2.50 -6.50 10.67
CA ALA A 26 3.23 -7.20 9.63
C ALA A 26 3.96 -8.43 10.16
N THR A 27 4.11 -9.43 9.30
CA THR A 27 4.98 -10.58 9.55
C THR A 27 5.95 -10.77 8.41
N PHE A 28 7.14 -11.29 8.72
CA PHE A 28 8.07 -11.78 7.71
C PHE A 28 8.35 -13.26 7.97
N ASN A 29 7.88 -14.12 7.07
CA ASN A 29 8.07 -15.57 7.17
C ASN A 29 8.16 -16.20 5.77
N ASN A 30 9.01 -17.21 5.59
CA ASN A 30 9.20 -17.89 4.31
C ASN A 30 9.36 -16.91 3.12
N ASN A 31 10.25 -15.92 3.27
CA ASN A 31 10.51 -14.90 2.26
C ASN A 31 9.29 -14.03 1.89
N THR A 32 8.24 -14.04 2.70
CA THR A 32 7.00 -13.30 2.47
C THR A 32 6.83 -12.24 3.53
N ILE A 33 6.70 -10.98 3.10
CA ILE A 33 6.21 -9.89 3.94
C ILE A 33 4.69 -9.90 3.81
N THR A 34 3.97 -10.18 4.90
CA THR A 34 2.51 -10.09 4.92
C THR A 34 2.11 -8.86 5.72
N LEU A 35 1.44 -7.92 5.09
CA LEU A 35 0.84 -6.75 5.71
C LEU A 35 -0.62 -7.02 5.99
N PHE A 36 -1.02 -6.92 7.26
CA PHE A 36 -2.39 -7.10 7.69
C PHE A 36 -3.05 -5.73 7.82
N VAL A 37 -4.11 -5.49 7.03
CA VAL A 37 -4.82 -4.21 6.98
C VAL A 37 -6.24 -4.41 7.51
N PRO A 38 -6.65 -3.65 8.55
CA PRO A 38 -8.02 -3.66 9.03
C PRO A 38 -9.05 -3.38 7.93
N LYS A 39 -10.15 -4.15 7.89
CA LYS A 39 -11.29 -3.92 7.00
C LYS A 39 -11.79 -2.47 7.01
N LYS A 40 -11.82 -1.86 8.19
CA LYS A 40 -12.26 -0.48 8.37
C LYS A 40 -11.35 0.50 7.62
N MET A 41 -10.04 0.28 7.65
CA MET A 41 -9.08 1.15 6.96
C MET A 41 -9.23 1.04 5.44
N ILE A 42 -9.44 -0.17 4.89
CA ILE A 42 -9.74 -0.36 3.46
C ILE A 42 -11.01 0.39 3.06
N SER A 43 -12.09 0.23 3.83
CA SER A 43 -13.36 0.93 3.56
C SER A 43 -13.21 2.46 3.63
N GLU A 44 -12.42 2.97 4.56
CA GLU A 44 -12.10 4.40 4.64
C GLU A 44 -11.24 4.88 3.46
N LEU A 45 -10.27 4.09 2.98
CA LEU A 45 -9.53 4.41 1.76
C LEU A 45 -10.47 4.47 0.55
N GLU A 46 -11.34 3.48 0.37
CA GLU A 46 -12.21 3.40 -0.82
C GLU A 46 -13.29 4.48 -0.88
N HIS A 47 -13.80 4.93 0.28
CA HIS A 47 -15.01 5.77 0.34
C HIS A 47 -14.77 7.19 0.83
N THR A 48 -13.53 7.59 1.13
CA THR A 48 -13.21 8.94 1.58
C THR A 48 -11.99 9.51 0.86
N ASP A 49 -11.76 10.80 1.03
CA ASP A 49 -10.56 11.50 0.52
C ASP A 49 -9.30 11.18 1.33
N ARG A 50 -9.38 10.25 2.30
CA ARG A 50 -8.21 9.81 3.04
C ARG A 50 -7.20 9.16 2.09
N VAL A 51 -5.95 9.57 2.28
CA VAL A 51 -4.80 9.23 1.41
C VAL A 51 -4.12 7.95 1.87
N GLY A 52 -3.99 7.77 3.19
CA GLY A 52 -3.30 6.63 3.78
C GLY A 52 -3.52 6.45 5.27
N PHE A 53 -2.94 5.38 5.79
CA PHE A 53 -2.87 5.00 7.19
C PHE A 53 -1.45 4.59 7.53
N ASP A 54 -0.99 5.01 8.69
CA ASP A 54 0.29 4.60 9.25
C ASP A 54 0.14 4.13 10.69
N ASN A 55 1.03 3.24 11.12
CA ASN A 55 1.31 2.97 12.52
C ASN A 55 2.66 2.27 12.68
N THR A 56 3.06 2.07 13.93
CA THR A 56 4.20 1.23 14.28
C THR A 56 3.74 -0.17 14.68
N ASP A 57 4.55 -1.18 14.36
CA ASP A 57 4.42 -2.56 14.83
C ASP A 57 5.77 -3.06 15.36
N GLY A 58 5.96 -2.99 16.68
CA GLY A 58 7.28 -3.12 17.29
C GLY A 58 8.20 -1.98 16.80
N GLU A 59 9.29 -2.35 16.14
CA GLU A 59 10.25 -1.40 15.53
C GLU A 59 9.92 -1.06 14.07
N LEU A 60 8.91 -1.71 13.47
CA LEU A 60 8.52 -1.46 12.08
C LEU A 60 7.61 -0.23 12.00
N TYR A 61 7.92 0.70 11.10
CA TYR A 61 6.98 1.72 10.65
C TYR A 61 6.26 1.20 9.41
N LEU A 62 4.93 1.16 9.47
CA LEU A 62 4.06 0.67 8.41
C LEU A 62 3.25 1.84 7.86
N LEU A 63 3.21 1.97 6.53
CA LEU A 63 2.43 2.97 5.80
C LEU A 63 1.69 2.26 4.66
N VAL A 64 0.38 2.48 4.58
CA VAL A 64 -0.48 2.07 3.48
C VAL A 64 -1.11 3.32 2.89
N GLU A 65 -0.87 3.59 1.62
CA GLU A 65 -1.41 4.74 0.92
C GLU A 65 -1.99 4.36 -0.44
N LYS A 66 -2.92 5.19 -0.92
CA LYS A 66 -3.38 5.15 -2.30
C LYS A 66 -2.21 5.48 -3.20
N ASP A 67 -2.03 4.69 -4.25
CA ASP A 67 -1.09 5.03 -5.30
C ASP A 67 -1.70 6.11 -6.20
N PHE A 68 -1.06 7.27 -6.31
CA PHE A 68 -1.55 8.39 -7.11
C PHE A 68 -0.79 8.52 -8.42
N THR A 69 -1.45 9.05 -9.44
CA THR A 69 -0.78 9.41 -10.69
C THR A 69 0.34 10.42 -10.41
N CYS A 70 1.49 10.27 -11.07
CA CYS A 70 2.57 11.25 -10.97
C CYS A 70 2.11 12.60 -11.57
N LEU A 71 2.68 13.70 -11.07
CA LEU A 71 2.43 15.03 -11.65
C LEU A 71 3.22 15.23 -12.96
N ASP A 72 4.31 14.49 -13.11
CA ASP A 72 5.16 14.48 -14.30
C ASP A 72 4.80 13.31 -15.21
N ASN A 73 5.12 13.45 -16.50
CA ASN A 73 5.02 12.34 -17.44
C ASN A 73 6.13 11.32 -17.17
N VAL A 74 5.75 10.13 -16.73
CA VAL A 74 6.64 8.98 -16.55
C VAL A 74 6.37 7.91 -17.61
N ALA A 75 7.32 7.01 -17.81
CA ALA A 75 7.19 5.90 -18.77
C ALA A 75 6.38 4.72 -18.22
N GLU A 76 6.07 4.73 -16.93
CA GLU A 76 5.32 3.69 -16.23
C GLU A 76 3.82 3.79 -16.57
N ASP A 77 3.15 2.65 -16.65
CA ASP A 77 1.69 2.60 -16.74
C ASP A 77 1.09 2.99 -15.39
N GLN A 78 0.26 4.03 -15.37
CA GLN A 78 -0.43 4.53 -14.16
C GLN A 78 -1.95 4.51 -14.34
N SER A 79 -2.46 3.64 -15.22
CA SER A 79 -3.88 3.60 -15.58
C SER A 79 -4.80 3.13 -14.45
N ASP A 80 -4.27 2.45 -13.43
CA ASP A 80 -4.98 2.00 -12.23
C ASP A 80 -4.71 2.88 -10.99
N ASN A 81 -3.91 3.95 -11.12
CA ASN A 81 -3.62 4.87 -10.03
C ASN A 81 -4.78 5.85 -9.77
N TYR A 82 -4.90 6.30 -8.52
CA TYR A 82 -5.84 7.35 -8.13
C TYR A 82 -5.44 8.69 -8.76
N PRO A 83 -6.41 9.54 -9.18
CA PRO A 83 -6.12 10.88 -9.66
C PRO A 83 -5.42 11.71 -8.57
N ASN A 84 -4.27 12.30 -8.90
CA ASN A 84 -3.53 13.11 -7.95
C ASN A 84 -4.28 14.40 -7.60
N PRO A 85 -4.64 14.65 -6.31
CA PRO A 85 -5.36 15.86 -5.91
C PRO A 85 -4.59 17.16 -6.17
N LEU A 86 -3.27 17.08 -6.32
CA LEU A 86 -2.45 18.24 -6.65
C LEU A 86 -2.50 18.58 -8.15
N ALA A 87 -2.85 17.64 -9.02
CA ALA A 87 -2.98 17.89 -10.45
C ALA A 87 -4.07 18.93 -10.77
N GLU A 88 -5.10 19.06 -9.91
CA GLU A 88 -6.13 20.08 -10.05
C GLU A 88 -5.70 21.48 -9.58
N LYS A 89 -4.69 21.57 -8.70
CA LYS A 89 -4.18 22.87 -8.18
C LYS A 89 -3.19 23.55 -9.10
N THR A 90 -2.64 22.84 -10.08
CA THR A 90 -1.64 23.33 -11.03
C THR A 90 -2.25 23.85 -12.33
N ARG A 91 -3.59 23.94 -12.42
CA ARG A 91 -4.33 24.50 -13.56
C ARG A 91 -4.71 25.96 -13.36
#